data_AF-A0A919RRD4-F1
#
_entry.id   AF-A0A919RRD4-F1
#
_cell.length_a   1.000
_cell.length_b   1.000
_cell.length_c   1.000
_cell.angle_alpha   90.00
_cell.angle_beta   90.00
_cell.angle_gamma   90.00
#
_symmetry.space_group_name_H-M   'P 1'
#
loop_
_entity.id
_entity.type
_entity.pdbx_description
1 polymer ?
#
loop_
_entity_poly.entity_id
_entity_poly.type
_entity_poly.pdbx_seq_one_letter_code
_entity_poly.pdbx_strand_id
1 'polypeptide(L)'
;MKDVPKVPSAPAGENGDAAPGAGGCNVYRSSDDVRSGYVRGIDAFQVKPVRYSAIDGLAIFEGDIALGSVDLMDQIKAEVESESADAVRDPKVVEGVVITGLRFRWPNGLIPWTSVAALRPLVLQAIAHWEANTRIRFVERTAANQANHPHFLSFQQLDGCWSFVGMQGGEQVISLGAGCGFGQAVHEIGHAVGLWHEQSREDRDRNVRIVWANIEPGREHNFNQHITDGEDIGAYDFGSIMHYGRTAFGLNGQETIVPLGGQAIGQRNGLSAGDIAAVRAIYPSLEPTVGWRGTQFVGTVPAGATWTWFTHSWPSHWFVQWVTVPTSPVVDGDRQIELTVRTTRQAERLVKYFLSIQNHGPSSVTFEARYEVLGWARSFI
;
A
#
# COMPACT_ATOMS: atom_id res chain seq x y z
N MET A 1 -3.77 -50.72 -4.95
CA MET A 1 -4.51 -49.83 -4.03
C MET A 1 -3.71 -49.81 -2.75
N LYS A 2 -3.04 -48.68 -2.47
CA LYS A 2 -2.18 -48.50 -1.30
C LYS A 2 -2.96 -47.71 -0.26
N ASP A 3 -2.98 -48.24 0.95
CA ASP A 3 -3.67 -47.69 2.12
C ASP A 3 -3.17 -46.29 2.47
N VAL A 4 -4.11 -45.36 2.62
CA VAL A 4 -3.90 -44.00 3.13
C VAL A 4 -4.30 -43.99 4.61
N PRO A 5 -3.38 -43.75 5.56
CA PRO A 5 -3.74 -43.58 6.95
C PRO A 5 -4.46 -42.24 7.17
N LYS A 6 -5.61 -42.33 7.81
CA LYS A 6 -6.49 -41.24 8.27
C LYS A 6 -5.80 -40.49 9.43
N VAL A 7 -5.59 -39.19 9.30
CA VAL A 7 -5.10 -38.34 10.41
C VAL A 7 -6.29 -37.93 11.30
N PRO A 8 -6.19 -37.99 12.64
CA PRO A 8 -7.31 -37.74 13.54
C PRO A 8 -7.56 -36.25 13.75
N SER A 9 -8.84 -35.86 13.79
CA SER A 9 -9.32 -34.58 14.30
C SER A 9 -9.33 -34.56 15.83
N ALA A 10 -8.81 -33.49 16.44
CA ALA A 10 -9.07 -33.13 17.83
C ALA A 10 -8.74 -31.63 18.06
N PRO A 11 -9.23 -30.99 19.13
CA PRO A 11 -10.61 -30.60 19.36
C PRO A 11 -10.74 -29.07 19.57
N ALA A 12 -11.97 -28.57 19.59
CA ALA A 12 -12.28 -27.21 20.03
C ALA A 12 -11.93 -27.04 21.52
N GLY A 13 -11.23 -25.96 21.86
CA GLY A 13 -10.94 -25.54 23.23
C GLY A 13 -11.21 -24.05 23.38
N GLU A 14 -12.27 -23.72 24.12
CA GLU A 14 -12.59 -22.38 24.59
C GLU A 14 -11.85 -22.03 25.90
N ASN A 15 -11.51 -20.75 26.02
CA ASN A 15 -11.34 -19.90 27.22
C ASN A 15 -10.17 -20.11 28.20
N GLY A 16 -9.44 -19.00 28.42
CA GLY A 16 -8.66 -18.75 29.64
C GLY A 16 -7.60 -17.65 29.53
N ASP A 17 -8.00 -16.37 29.63
CA ASP A 17 -7.10 -15.25 29.93
C ASP A 17 -6.69 -15.25 31.43
N ALA A 18 -5.40 -15.05 31.72
CA ALA A 18 -4.87 -14.17 32.79
C ALA A 18 -3.33 -14.33 32.95
N ALA A 19 -2.62 -13.21 33.00
CA ALA A 19 -1.16 -13.10 33.20
C ALA A 19 -0.71 -13.49 34.63
N PRO A 20 0.56 -13.95 34.83
CA PRO A 20 1.67 -12.99 35.00
C PRO A 20 3.05 -13.44 34.42
N GLY A 21 3.79 -12.50 33.83
CA GLY A 21 5.26 -12.43 33.77
C GLY A 21 6.05 -13.49 32.97
N ALA A 22 6.15 -13.36 31.64
CA ALA A 22 7.28 -13.82 30.81
C ALA A 22 7.09 -13.45 29.31
N GLY A 23 8.02 -12.68 28.72
CA GLY A 23 8.46 -12.85 27.32
C GLY A 23 7.50 -12.62 26.14
N GLY A 24 6.49 -11.74 26.25
CA GLY A 24 5.68 -11.33 25.09
C GLY A 24 6.34 -10.23 24.25
N CYS A 25 6.11 -10.21 22.92
CA CYS A 25 6.50 -9.07 22.05
C CYS A 25 5.81 -7.81 22.60
N ASN A 26 6.58 -6.75 22.83
CA ASN A 26 5.99 -5.44 23.11
C ASN A 26 5.55 -4.81 21.78
N VAL A 27 4.42 -5.29 21.24
CA VAL A 27 3.84 -4.85 19.95
C VAL A 27 3.21 -3.46 20.07
N TYR A 28 2.77 -3.08 21.27
CA TYR A 28 2.08 -1.82 21.52
C TYR A 28 2.95 -0.96 22.45
N ARG A 29 4.05 -0.41 21.91
CA ARG A 29 5.01 0.32 22.74
C ARG A 29 4.36 1.60 23.25
N SER A 30 4.57 1.90 24.53
CA SER A 30 4.09 3.14 25.11
C SER A 30 4.93 3.59 26.29
N SER A 31 4.81 4.87 26.64
CA SER A 31 5.51 5.50 27.76
C SER A 31 4.64 6.57 28.38
N ASP A 32 4.82 6.82 29.69
CA ASP A 32 4.13 7.91 30.39
C ASP A 32 4.63 9.30 29.93
N ASP A 33 5.80 9.35 29.27
CA ASP A 33 6.27 10.54 28.55
C ASP A 33 5.55 10.67 27.19
N VAL A 34 4.32 11.17 27.24
CA VAL A 34 3.53 11.49 26.04
C VAL A 34 3.73 12.95 25.66
N ARG A 35 4.25 13.19 24.46
CA ARG A 35 4.54 14.52 23.94
C ARG A 35 3.63 14.89 22.78
N SER A 36 3.66 16.17 22.42
CA SER A 36 3.02 16.72 21.23
C SER A 36 4.07 17.35 20.35
N GLY A 37 3.98 17.08 19.05
CA GLY A 37 4.83 17.67 18.03
C GLY A 37 4.06 17.83 16.74
N TYR A 38 4.79 18.06 15.66
CA TYR A 38 4.20 18.20 14.34
C TYR A 38 4.93 17.33 13.32
N VAL A 39 4.18 16.77 12.38
CA VAL A 39 4.71 16.11 11.18
C VAL A 39 4.37 16.96 9.96
N ARG A 40 5.31 17.08 9.02
CA ARG A 40 5.08 17.78 7.76
C ARG A 40 4.51 16.79 6.74
N GLY A 41 3.35 17.10 6.17
CA GLY A 41 2.70 16.29 5.14
C GLY A 41 3.45 16.28 3.81
N ILE A 42 2.88 15.65 2.78
CA ILE A 42 3.50 15.54 1.45
C ILE A 42 3.58 16.90 0.76
N ASP A 43 2.59 17.76 0.98
CA ASP A 43 2.71 19.19 0.72
C ASP A 43 3.44 19.82 1.90
N ALA A 44 4.67 20.26 1.68
CA ALA A 44 5.58 20.81 2.71
C ALA A 44 5.01 22.00 3.50
N PHE A 45 3.85 22.51 3.08
CA PHE A 45 3.09 23.61 3.67
C PHE A 45 1.98 23.18 4.64
N GLN A 46 1.64 21.88 4.71
CA GLN A 46 0.69 21.37 5.70
C GLN A 46 1.43 20.72 6.87
N VAL A 47 1.30 21.34 8.03
CA VAL A 47 1.85 20.88 9.29
C VAL A 47 0.73 20.24 10.09
N LYS A 48 0.93 18.98 10.51
CA LYS A 48 -0.07 18.22 11.27
C LYS A 48 0.38 18.00 12.69
N PRO A 49 -0.40 18.43 13.70
CA PRO A 49 -0.11 18.10 15.09
C PRO A 49 -0.29 16.61 15.31
N VAL A 50 0.60 16.02 16.12
CA VAL A 50 0.55 14.61 16.52
C VAL A 50 0.88 14.49 18.00
N ARG A 51 0.36 13.43 18.63
CA ARG A 51 0.79 13.01 19.97
C ARG A 51 1.50 11.67 19.86
N TYR A 52 2.60 11.51 20.58
CA TYR A 52 3.44 10.31 20.53
C TYR A 52 4.02 9.99 21.90
N SER A 53 4.41 8.74 22.09
CA SER A 53 5.18 8.28 23.25
C SER A 53 6.68 8.46 22.98
N ALA A 54 7.41 9.11 23.89
CA ALA A 54 8.86 9.17 23.83
C ALA A 54 9.47 7.90 24.44
N ILE A 55 10.15 7.10 23.62
CA ILE A 55 10.70 5.79 24.00
C ILE A 55 12.09 5.65 23.38
N ASP A 56 13.12 5.42 24.19
CA ASP A 56 14.51 5.24 23.73
C ASP A 56 15.02 6.38 22.81
N GLY A 57 14.56 7.61 23.04
CA GLY A 57 14.91 8.78 22.22
C GLY A 57 14.17 8.86 20.88
N LEU A 58 13.24 7.94 20.61
CA LEU A 58 12.36 7.95 19.44
C LEU A 58 10.96 8.45 19.80
N ALA A 59 10.33 9.14 18.85
CA ALA A 59 8.93 9.49 18.89
C ALA A 59 8.10 8.34 18.30
N ILE A 60 7.46 7.55 19.16
CA ILE A 60 6.64 6.39 18.78
C ILE A 60 5.17 6.80 18.73
N PHE A 61 4.62 6.77 17.53
CA PHE A 61 3.22 7.01 17.21
C PHE A 61 2.50 5.67 17.04
N GLU A 62 1.24 5.59 17.48
CA GLU A 62 0.42 4.37 17.36
C GLU A 62 1.19 3.10 17.75
N GLY A 63 1.93 3.14 18.85
CA GLY A 63 2.55 1.93 19.40
C GLY A 63 3.81 1.39 18.72
N ASP A 64 3.95 1.50 17.41
CA ASP A 64 5.03 0.84 16.64
C ASP A 64 5.49 1.65 15.40
N ILE A 65 4.96 2.86 15.20
CA ILE A 65 5.40 3.77 14.13
C ILE A 65 6.41 4.77 14.67
N ALA A 66 7.67 4.67 14.22
CA ALA A 66 8.67 5.70 14.50
C ALA A 66 8.49 6.91 13.58
N LEU A 67 8.30 8.10 14.17
CA LEU A 67 8.23 9.37 13.43
C LEU A 67 9.60 10.03 13.23
N GLY A 68 10.59 9.65 14.04
CA GLY A 68 11.91 10.27 14.10
C GLY A 68 12.46 10.26 15.53
N SER A 69 13.62 10.91 15.73
CA SER A 69 14.10 11.17 17.09
C SER A 69 13.23 12.22 17.79
N VAL A 70 13.15 12.14 19.10
CA VAL A 70 12.46 13.15 19.93
C VAL A 70 13.07 14.54 19.69
N ASP A 71 14.40 14.63 19.56
CA ASP A 71 15.09 15.90 19.28
C ASP A 71 14.67 16.51 17.92
N LEU A 72 14.49 15.67 16.90
CA LEU A 72 14.01 16.14 15.59
C LEU A 72 12.56 16.65 15.70
N MET A 73 11.70 15.94 16.44
CA MET A 73 10.32 16.38 16.66
C MET A 73 10.26 17.70 17.44
N ASP A 74 11.12 17.88 18.45
CA ASP A 74 11.22 19.12 19.21
C ASP A 74 11.73 20.28 18.35
N GLN A 75 12.66 20.02 17.41
CA GLN A 75 13.13 21.02 16.44
C GLN A 75 12.03 21.44 15.46
N ILE A 76 11.31 20.48 14.87
CA ILE A 76 10.19 20.76 13.97
C ILE A 76 9.11 21.57 14.69
N LYS A 77 8.82 21.21 15.94
CA LYS A 77 7.87 21.95 16.77
C LYS A 77 8.29 23.40 16.98
N ALA A 78 9.53 23.64 17.36
CA ALA A 78 10.04 24.99 17.56
C ALA A 78 9.99 25.82 16.26
N GLU A 79 10.33 25.22 15.11
CA GLU A 79 10.26 25.87 13.80
C GLU A 79 8.81 26.27 13.46
N VAL A 80 7.88 25.32 13.52
CA VAL A 80 6.45 25.55 13.23
C VAL A 80 5.87 26.62 14.15
N GLU A 81 6.11 26.52 15.46
CA GLU A 81 5.58 27.48 16.43
C GLU A 81 6.17 28.88 16.23
N SER A 82 7.41 28.99 15.74
CA SER A 82 8.03 30.26 15.37
C SER A 82 7.47 30.87 14.07
N GLU A 83 7.07 30.04 13.10
CA GLU A 83 6.41 30.45 11.86
C GLU A 83 4.93 30.84 12.09
N SER A 84 4.30 30.30 13.15
CA SER A 84 2.86 30.42 13.43
C SER A 84 2.45 31.66 14.25
N ALA A 85 3.38 32.56 14.61
CA ALA A 85 3.09 33.71 15.48
C ALA A 85 2.01 34.68 14.94
N ASP A 86 1.66 34.60 13.64
CA ASP A 86 0.62 35.41 13.01
C ASP A 86 -0.71 34.65 12.70
N ALA A 87 -0.83 33.36 13.02
CA ALA A 87 -2.03 32.58 12.67
C ALA A 87 -2.36 31.44 13.64
N VAL A 88 -2.61 31.75 14.92
CA VAL A 88 -3.14 30.76 15.87
C VAL A 88 -4.67 30.80 15.86
N ARG A 89 -5.29 29.81 15.20
CA ARG A 89 -6.71 29.48 15.41
C ARG A 89 -6.88 27.98 15.59
N ASP A 90 -7.13 27.60 16.85
CA ASP A 90 -7.74 26.37 17.36
C ASP A 90 -7.17 25.01 16.85
N PRO A 91 -6.37 24.29 17.67
CA PRO A 91 -5.70 23.06 17.25
C PRO A 91 -6.67 21.88 17.36
N LYS A 92 -7.51 21.67 16.34
CA LYS A 92 -8.06 20.34 16.11
C LYS A 92 -6.91 19.48 15.57
N VAL A 93 -6.57 18.45 16.33
CA VAL A 93 -5.55 17.48 15.95
C VAL A 93 -6.09 16.68 14.77
N VAL A 94 -5.37 16.68 13.64
CA VAL A 94 -5.81 16.02 12.41
C VAL A 94 -4.72 15.08 11.94
N GLU A 95 -5.01 13.78 11.98
CA GLU A 95 -4.03 12.70 11.91
C GLU A 95 -4.16 11.96 10.54
N GLY A 96 -3.24 11.07 10.13
CA GLY A 96 -3.10 10.65 8.71
C GLY A 96 -2.77 9.18 8.38
N VAL A 97 -3.44 8.58 7.36
CA VAL A 97 -3.22 7.24 6.78
C VAL A 97 -2.50 7.41 5.43
N VAL A 98 -1.38 6.72 5.23
CA VAL A 98 -0.50 6.72 4.05
C VAL A 98 0.25 8.02 3.80
N ILE A 99 1.58 7.94 3.71
CA ILE A 99 2.37 9.04 3.15
C ILE A 99 2.11 9.05 1.64
N THR A 100 1.14 9.82 1.17
CA THR A 100 0.77 9.98 -0.25
C THR A 100 1.80 10.84 -0.99
N GLY A 101 3.01 10.31 -1.20
CA GLY A 101 4.05 10.95 -2.01
C GLY A 101 5.02 9.94 -2.60
N LEU A 102 5.20 9.95 -3.92
CA LEU A 102 6.10 9.03 -4.63
C LEU A 102 7.55 9.08 -4.08
N ARG A 103 7.96 10.20 -3.47
CA ARG A 103 9.28 10.38 -2.85
C ARG A 103 9.52 9.50 -1.61
N PHE A 104 8.47 9.01 -0.98
CA PHE A 104 8.53 8.14 0.20
C PHE A 104 8.28 6.66 -0.14
N ARG A 105 8.21 6.32 -1.43
CA ARG A 105 8.10 4.95 -1.93
C ARG A 105 9.49 4.41 -2.28
N TRP A 106 9.67 3.12 -2.06
CA TRP A 106 10.88 2.43 -2.50
C TRP A 106 10.94 2.42 -4.04
N PRO A 107 11.99 2.98 -4.66
CA PRO A 107 12.08 3.05 -6.12
C PRO A 107 11.96 1.65 -6.75
N ASN A 108 11.07 1.53 -7.73
CA ASN A 108 10.77 0.27 -8.42
C ASN A 108 10.38 -0.89 -7.48
N GLY A 109 9.90 -0.59 -6.26
CA GLY A 109 9.54 -1.61 -5.26
C GLY A 109 10.71 -2.50 -4.84
N LEU A 110 11.95 -2.07 -5.10
CA LEU A 110 13.15 -2.80 -4.71
C LEU A 110 13.64 -2.25 -3.38
N ILE A 111 13.69 -3.11 -2.37
CA ILE A 111 14.05 -2.76 -1.00
C ILE A 111 15.35 -3.46 -0.63
N PRO A 112 16.48 -2.74 -0.61
CA PRO A 112 17.72 -3.30 -0.10
C PRO A 112 17.64 -3.50 1.42
N TRP A 113 18.27 -4.56 1.93
CA TRP A 113 18.20 -4.87 3.37
C TRP A 113 19.48 -5.49 3.93
N THR A 114 19.71 -5.29 5.22
CA THR A 114 20.69 -6.01 6.06
C THR A 114 19.98 -6.55 7.30
N SER A 115 20.55 -7.55 7.96
CA SER A 115 20.07 -8.00 9.28
C SER A 115 21.21 -8.44 10.18
N VAL A 116 21.00 -8.34 11.49
CA VAL A 116 21.81 -9.10 12.43
C VAL A 116 21.63 -10.61 12.22
N ALA A 117 22.64 -11.40 12.54
CA ALA A 117 22.65 -12.84 12.28
C ALA A 117 21.48 -13.58 12.96
N ALA A 118 21.12 -13.19 14.18
CA ALA A 118 20.05 -13.81 14.95
C ALA A 118 18.66 -13.67 14.30
N LEU A 119 18.40 -12.55 13.62
CA LEU A 119 17.10 -12.28 12.99
C LEU A 119 17.00 -12.82 11.57
N ARG A 120 18.12 -13.17 10.93
CA ARG A 120 18.16 -13.54 9.51
C ARG A 120 17.13 -14.61 9.12
N PRO A 121 16.93 -15.72 9.87
CA PRO A 121 15.92 -16.72 9.48
C PRO A 121 14.49 -16.19 9.52
N LEU A 122 14.16 -15.32 10.46
CA LEU A 122 12.85 -14.69 10.59
C LEU A 122 12.62 -13.67 9.46
N VAL A 123 13.62 -12.81 9.21
CA VAL A 123 13.59 -11.79 8.15
C VAL A 123 13.41 -12.44 6.79
N LEU A 124 14.13 -13.52 6.49
CA LEU A 124 13.98 -14.25 5.23
C LEU A 124 12.59 -14.85 5.05
N GLN A 125 11.97 -15.36 6.13
CA GLN A 125 10.60 -15.88 6.07
C GLN A 125 9.59 -14.76 5.77
N ALA A 126 9.71 -13.62 6.47
CA ALA A 126 8.83 -12.47 6.23
C ALA A 126 9.01 -11.88 4.82
N ILE A 127 10.26 -11.75 4.35
CA ILE A 127 10.57 -11.34 2.98
C ILE A 127 9.95 -12.30 1.96
N ALA A 128 10.12 -13.61 2.14
CA ALA A 128 9.53 -14.60 1.24
C ALA A 128 8.00 -14.48 1.17
N HIS A 129 7.34 -14.19 2.29
CA HIS A 129 5.89 -13.91 2.31
C HIS A 129 5.54 -12.68 1.48
N TRP A 130 6.28 -11.58 1.63
CA TRP A 130 6.07 -10.37 0.85
C TRP A 130 6.30 -10.58 -0.66
N GLU A 131 7.37 -11.26 -1.05
CA GLU A 131 7.71 -11.52 -2.45
C GLU A 131 6.73 -12.48 -3.13
N ALA A 132 6.17 -13.44 -2.38
CA ALA A 132 5.18 -14.38 -2.87
C ALA A 132 3.80 -13.73 -3.13
N ASN A 133 3.43 -12.70 -2.36
CA ASN A 133 2.09 -12.11 -2.39
C ASN A 133 2.04 -10.76 -3.10
N THR A 134 3.18 -10.10 -3.29
CA THR A 134 3.27 -8.76 -3.87
C THR A 134 4.35 -8.67 -4.95
N ARG A 135 4.49 -7.48 -5.54
CA ARG A 135 5.57 -7.18 -6.49
C ARG A 135 6.75 -6.44 -5.86
N ILE A 136 6.70 -6.22 -4.55
CA ILE A 136 7.86 -5.74 -3.80
C ILE A 136 8.95 -6.82 -3.85
N ARG A 137 10.19 -6.40 -4.05
CA ARG A 137 11.36 -7.27 -4.13
C ARG A 137 12.40 -6.82 -3.14
N PHE A 138 13.10 -7.77 -2.55
CA PHE A 138 14.15 -7.50 -1.58
C PHE A 138 15.50 -7.90 -2.16
N VAL A 139 16.51 -7.08 -1.88
CA VAL A 139 17.89 -7.40 -2.26
C VAL A 139 18.77 -7.31 -1.03
N GLU A 140 19.48 -8.39 -0.73
CA GLU A 140 20.43 -8.36 0.37
C GLU A 140 21.57 -7.38 0.04
N ARG A 141 21.78 -6.43 0.94
CA ARG A 141 22.85 -5.45 0.86
C ARG A 141 24.12 -6.04 1.45
N THR A 142 25.15 -6.13 0.62
CA THR A 142 26.46 -6.70 0.93
C THR A 142 27.55 -5.65 0.73
N ALA A 143 28.76 -5.93 1.20
CA ALA A 143 29.92 -5.05 0.94
C ALA A 143 30.18 -4.81 -0.56
N ALA A 144 29.77 -5.74 -1.44
CA ALA A 144 29.97 -5.65 -2.88
C ALA A 144 28.95 -4.73 -3.59
N ASN A 145 27.72 -4.64 -3.10
CA ASN A 145 26.64 -3.86 -3.75
C ASN A 145 26.21 -2.61 -2.96
N GLN A 146 26.77 -2.38 -1.77
CA GLN A 146 26.34 -1.30 -0.88
C GLN A 146 26.39 0.10 -1.47
N ALA A 147 27.33 0.38 -2.39
CA ALA A 147 27.42 1.66 -3.07
C ALA A 147 26.21 1.94 -3.98
N ASN A 148 25.54 0.89 -4.48
CA ASN A 148 24.33 0.97 -5.30
C ASN A 148 23.04 1.03 -4.45
N HIS A 149 23.17 0.79 -3.14
CA HIS A 149 22.05 0.72 -2.20
C HIS A 149 22.29 1.66 -1.00
N PRO A 150 22.30 2.99 -1.23
CA PRO A 150 22.47 3.99 -0.19
C PRO A 150 21.23 4.13 0.72
N HIS A 151 20.09 3.56 0.31
CA HIS A 151 18.84 3.55 1.07
C HIS A 151 18.45 2.10 1.31
N PHE A 152 18.29 1.69 2.57
CA PHE A 152 18.10 0.29 2.91
C PHE A 152 17.49 0.09 4.30
N LEU A 153 16.83 -1.05 4.48
CA LEU A 153 16.34 -1.52 5.77
C LEU A 153 17.45 -2.22 6.57
N SER A 154 17.55 -1.92 7.86
CA SER A 154 18.47 -2.56 8.80
C SER A 154 17.66 -3.27 9.88
N PHE A 155 17.51 -4.58 9.76
CA PHE A 155 16.76 -5.38 10.73
C PHE A 155 17.63 -5.65 11.98
N GLN A 156 17.25 -5.05 13.10
CA GLN A 156 17.99 -5.08 14.36
C GLN A 156 17.16 -5.65 15.49
N GLN A 157 17.83 -6.22 16.49
CA GLN A 157 17.20 -6.76 17.69
C GLN A 157 17.25 -5.70 18.80
N LEU A 158 16.36 -4.71 18.73
CA LEU A 158 16.18 -3.68 19.75
C LEU A 158 14.95 -4.01 20.61
N ASP A 159 14.58 -3.14 21.55
CA ASP A 159 13.36 -3.35 22.34
C ASP A 159 12.11 -3.11 21.49
N GLY A 160 11.13 -3.99 21.64
CA GLY A 160 9.86 -3.95 20.92
C GLY A 160 9.95 -4.21 19.41
N CYS A 161 8.77 -4.11 18.81
CA CYS A 161 8.45 -4.43 17.42
C CYS A 161 8.04 -3.07 16.80
N TRP A 162 8.83 -2.47 15.91
CA TRP A 162 8.55 -1.13 15.34
C TRP A 162 9.32 -0.82 14.04
N SER A 163 8.79 0.13 13.27
CA SER A 163 9.32 0.53 11.96
C SER A 163 8.98 1.98 11.63
N PHE A 164 9.66 2.53 10.63
CA PHE A 164 9.25 3.79 10.01
C PHE A 164 8.24 3.51 8.89
N VAL A 165 7.35 4.45 8.61
CA VAL A 165 6.45 4.34 7.46
C VAL A 165 7.14 4.82 6.18
N GLY A 166 7.27 3.94 5.19
CA GLY A 166 7.86 4.27 3.89
C GLY A 166 9.39 4.42 3.91
N MET A 167 9.95 4.85 2.76
CA MET A 167 11.39 5.07 2.61
C MET A 167 11.79 6.44 3.22
N GLN A 168 12.67 6.41 4.22
CA GLN A 168 13.19 7.60 4.89
C GLN A 168 14.44 8.18 4.20
N GLY A 169 15.17 7.32 3.49
CA GLY A 169 16.52 7.62 2.99
C GLY A 169 17.60 7.20 4.00
N GLY A 170 18.78 6.85 3.48
CA GLY A 170 19.87 6.30 4.28
C GLY A 170 19.59 4.90 4.84
N GLU A 171 20.29 4.54 5.91
CA GLU A 171 19.96 3.38 6.73
C GLU A 171 18.71 3.71 7.57
N GLN A 172 17.68 2.87 7.48
CA GLN A 172 16.51 2.96 8.37
C GLN A 172 16.30 1.62 9.09
N VAL A 173 16.09 1.70 10.41
CA VAL A 173 15.98 0.51 11.26
C VAL A 173 14.56 -0.06 11.22
N ILE A 174 14.48 -1.39 11.22
CA ILE A 174 13.29 -2.14 11.69
C ILE A 174 13.70 -2.89 12.94
N SER A 175 13.01 -2.64 14.05
CA SER A 175 13.24 -3.37 15.30
C SER A 175 12.39 -4.62 15.35
N LEU A 176 13.06 -5.75 15.56
CA LEU A 176 12.43 -7.02 15.90
C LEU A 176 13.05 -7.53 17.21
N GLY A 177 12.53 -7.01 18.33
CA GLY A 177 12.91 -7.42 19.68
C GLY A 177 12.48 -8.82 20.08
N ALA A 178 12.74 -9.15 21.35
CA ALA A 178 12.31 -10.42 21.94
C ALA A 178 10.78 -10.57 21.83
N GLY A 179 10.33 -11.72 21.32
CA GLY A 179 8.91 -12.02 21.09
C GLY A 179 8.37 -11.61 19.72
N CYS A 180 9.14 -10.86 18.89
CA CYS A 180 8.77 -10.59 17.50
C CYS A 180 8.78 -11.87 16.68
N GLY A 181 7.58 -12.33 16.31
CA GLY A 181 7.40 -13.48 15.44
C GLY A 181 7.27 -13.09 13.97
N PHE A 182 6.95 -14.10 13.16
CA PHE A 182 6.71 -13.95 11.72
C PHE A 182 5.70 -12.83 11.41
N GLY A 183 4.55 -12.84 12.10
CA GLY A 183 3.50 -11.86 11.87
C GLY A 183 3.92 -10.41 12.14
N GLN A 184 4.69 -10.18 13.21
CA GLN A 184 5.22 -8.85 13.51
C GLN A 184 6.24 -8.43 12.46
N ALA A 185 7.15 -9.32 12.04
CA ALA A 185 8.07 -9.01 10.95
C ALA A 185 7.37 -8.65 9.64
N VAL A 186 6.28 -9.34 9.28
CA VAL A 186 5.47 -8.99 8.09
C VAL A 186 4.78 -7.63 8.27
N HIS A 187 4.28 -7.33 9.45
CA HIS A 187 3.64 -6.06 9.81
C HIS A 187 4.62 -4.87 9.74
N GLU A 188 5.80 -4.99 10.36
CA GLU A 188 6.83 -3.94 10.34
C GLU A 188 7.37 -3.64 8.94
N ILE A 189 7.48 -4.69 8.10
CA ILE A 189 7.77 -4.51 6.67
C ILE A 189 6.62 -3.77 5.98
N GLY A 190 5.36 -4.00 6.38
CA GLY A 190 4.19 -3.27 5.91
C GLY A 190 4.31 -1.76 6.15
N HIS A 191 4.71 -1.35 7.35
CA HIS A 191 5.05 0.05 7.62
C HIS A 191 6.15 0.55 6.70
N ALA A 192 7.28 -0.15 6.62
CA ALA A 192 8.39 0.26 5.76
C ALA A 192 8.03 0.35 4.27
N VAL A 193 7.07 -0.46 3.80
CA VAL A 193 6.51 -0.40 2.44
C VAL A 193 5.62 0.84 2.25
N GLY A 194 4.97 1.31 3.32
CA GLY A 194 4.19 2.54 3.36
C GLY A 194 2.77 2.40 3.90
N LEU A 195 2.44 1.26 4.52
CA LEU A 195 1.12 1.02 5.12
C LEU A 195 1.04 1.61 6.53
N TRP A 196 -0.12 2.12 6.89
CA TRP A 196 -0.48 2.54 8.25
C TRP A 196 -1.46 1.54 8.83
N HIS A 197 -1.87 1.77 10.07
CA HIS A 197 -2.87 0.94 10.70
C HIS A 197 -4.26 1.04 10.06
N GLU A 198 -4.97 -0.08 10.05
CA GLU A 198 -6.33 -0.14 9.50
C GLU A 198 -7.34 0.55 10.45
N GLN A 199 -7.16 0.43 11.78
CA GLN A 199 -8.09 1.00 12.76
C GLN A 199 -8.05 2.53 12.85
N SER A 200 -7.07 3.17 12.21
CA SER A 200 -6.95 4.62 12.18
C SER A 200 -7.53 5.25 10.92
N ARG A 201 -8.08 4.47 9.97
CA ARG A 201 -8.79 4.98 8.78
C ARG A 201 -9.89 6.00 9.09
N GLU A 202 -10.15 6.90 8.15
CA GLU A 202 -11.21 7.92 8.26
C GLU A 202 -12.60 7.27 8.34
N ASP A 203 -12.82 6.16 7.65
CA ASP A 203 -14.08 5.42 7.66
C ASP A 203 -14.24 4.40 8.80
N ARG A 204 -13.26 4.27 9.71
CA ARG A 204 -13.23 3.18 10.72
C ARG A 204 -14.46 3.14 11.64
N ASP A 205 -15.04 4.30 12.00
CA ASP A 205 -16.22 4.37 12.87
C ASP A 205 -17.50 3.79 12.23
N ARG A 206 -17.49 3.51 10.92
CA ARG A 206 -18.55 2.76 10.23
C ARG A 206 -18.41 1.24 10.37
N ASN A 207 -17.26 0.77 10.85
CA ASN A 207 -16.84 -0.63 10.84
C ASN A 207 -16.55 -1.15 12.27
N VAL A 208 -15.91 -0.34 13.11
CA VAL A 208 -15.54 -0.67 14.49
C VAL A 208 -15.98 0.45 15.44
N ARG A 209 -16.16 0.11 16.71
CA ARG A 209 -16.35 1.06 17.81
C ARG A 209 -15.15 1.02 18.74
N ILE A 210 -14.58 2.19 19.02
CA ILE A 210 -13.57 2.34 20.07
C ILE A 210 -14.24 2.49 21.43
N VAL A 211 -13.84 1.66 22.39
CA VAL A 211 -14.30 1.71 23.77
C VAL A 211 -13.33 2.54 24.59
N TRP A 212 -13.42 3.86 24.44
CA TRP A 212 -12.47 4.81 25.04
C TRP A 212 -12.25 4.63 26.55
N ALA A 213 -13.30 4.26 27.29
CA ALA A 213 -13.23 4.02 28.73
C ALA A 213 -12.36 2.81 29.13
N ASN A 214 -12.08 1.91 28.18
CA ASN A 214 -11.27 0.71 28.40
C ASN A 214 -9.81 0.93 28.00
N ILE A 215 -9.44 2.09 27.46
CA ILE A 215 -8.07 2.40 27.05
C ILE A 215 -7.26 2.77 28.29
N GLU A 216 -6.01 2.30 28.38
CA GLU A 216 -5.07 2.73 29.39
C GLU A 216 -4.89 4.26 29.37
N PRO A 217 -4.98 4.95 30.52
CA PRO A 217 -4.87 6.40 30.57
C PRO A 217 -3.58 6.91 29.90
N GLY A 218 -3.70 7.89 29.01
CA GLY A 218 -2.58 8.44 28.25
C GLY A 218 -2.26 7.69 26.94
N ARG A 219 -2.98 6.62 26.58
CA ARG A 219 -2.83 5.85 25.32
C ARG A 219 -3.92 6.12 24.31
N GLU A 220 -4.85 7.02 24.60
CA GLU A 220 -6.00 7.35 23.75
C GLU A 220 -5.55 7.85 22.37
N HIS A 221 -4.41 8.54 22.31
CA HIS A 221 -3.84 9.05 21.06
C HIS A 221 -3.54 7.97 20.02
N ASN A 222 -3.32 6.71 20.43
CA ASN A 222 -3.07 5.60 19.51
C ASN A 222 -4.33 5.11 18.76
N PHE A 223 -5.50 5.70 19.05
CA PHE A 223 -6.79 5.33 18.43
C PHE A 223 -7.39 6.49 17.65
N ASN A 224 -6.69 7.59 17.48
CA ASN A 224 -7.21 8.74 16.77
C ASN A 224 -7.33 8.42 15.26
N GLN A 225 -8.43 8.85 14.66
CA GLN A 225 -8.66 8.64 13.23
C GLN A 225 -7.86 9.62 12.38
N HIS A 226 -7.61 9.19 11.16
CA HIS A 226 -6.79 9.88 10.20
C HIS A 226 -7.64 10.52 9.09
N ILE A 227 -8.19 11.70 9.35
CA ILE A 227 -9.38 12.23 8.65
C ILE A 227 -9.07 13.06 7.38
N THR A 228 -7.83 13.49 7.08
CA THR A 228 -7.63 14.55 6.06
C THR A 228 -6.54 14.41 5.00
N ASP A 229 -5.69 13.39 5.03
CA ASP A 229 -4.60 13.23 4.06
C ASP A 229 -4.38 11.78 3.60
N GLY A 230 -5.26 10.87 4.01
CA GLY A 230 -5.22 9.48 3.60
C GLY A 230 -6.21 9.14 2.51
N GLU A 231 -5.74 8.39 1.52
CA GLU A 231 -6.63 7.72 0.58
C GLU A 231 -6.99 6.37 1.19
N ASP A 232 -8.23 6.24 1.66
CA ASP A 232 -8.82 4.95 2.03
C ASP A 232 -8.84 4.06 0.77
N ILE A 233 -7.91 3.11 0.69
CA ILE A 233 -7.83 2.20 -0.46
C ILE A 233 -8.76 1.02 -0.24
N GLY A 234 -9.90 1.05 -0.96
CA GLY A 234 -10.86 -0.04 -0.93
C GLY A 234 -11.70 -0.10 0.34
N ALA A 235 -12.39 -1.21 0.54
CA ALA A 235 -13.22 -1.43 1.74
C ALA A 235 -12.35 -1.66 2.99
N TYR A 236 -12.92 -1.39 4.16
CA TYR A 236 -12.28 -1.68 5.46
C TYR A 236 -11.98 -3.18 5.60
N ASP A 237 -10.72 -3.52 5.91
CA ASP A 237 -10.26 -4.90 6.02
C ASP A 237 -10.02 -5.31 7.48
N PHE A 238 -11.03 -5.89 8.11
CA PHE A 238 -10.93 -6.46 9.46
C PHE A 238 -9.82 -7.52 9.58
N GLY A 239 -9.48 -8.19 8.47
CA GLY A 239 -8.43 -9.20 8.40
C GLY A 239 -7.04 -8.62 8.10
N SER A 240 -6.89 -7.30 7.94
CA SER A 240 -5.61 -6.66 7.67
C SER A 240 -4.58 -7.03 8.74
N ILE A 241 -3.35 -7.31 8.29
CA ILE A 241 -2.22 -7.49 9.22
C ILE A 241 -1.90 -6.18 9.95
N MET A 242 -2.30 -5.04 9.39
CA MET A 242 -2.17 -3.70 9.95
C MET A 242 -3.31 -3.34 10.92
N HIS A 243 -4.27 -4.24 11.18
CA HIS A 243 -5.31 -3.98 12.16
C HIS A 243 -4.83 -4.35 13.57
N TYR A 244 -5.10 -3.48 14.55
CA TYR A 244 -4.94 -3.80 15.97
C TYR A 244 -5.84 -4.95 16.43
N GLY A 245 -5.40 -5.64 17.48
CA GLY A 245 -6.23 -6.60 18.21
C GLY A 245 -7.31 -5.92 19.06
N ARG A 246 -8.31 -6.71 19.48
CA ARG A 246 -9.44 -6.24 20.30
C ARG A 246 -9.01 -5.56 21.61
N THR A 247 -7.90 -5.99 22.20
CA THR A 247 -7.42 -5.58 23.53
C THR A 247 -6.18 -4.67 23.48
N ALA A 248 -5.85 -4.13 22.29
CA ALA A 248 -4.72 -3.21 22.14
C ALA A 248 -4.84 -2.04 23.14
N PHE A 249 -3.77 -1.72 23.87
CA PHE A 249 -3.75 -0.70 24.93
C PHE A 249 -4.92 -0.77 25.94
N GLY A 250 -5.46 -1.97 26.16
CA GLY A 250 -6.61 -2.18 27.03
C GLY A 250 -6.22 -2.21 28.49
N LEU A 251 -6.89 -1.38 29.30
CA LEU A 251 -6.75 -1.37 30.74
C LEU A 251 -7.10 -2.77 31.28
N ASN A 252 -6.13 -3.44 31.88
CA ASN A 252 -6.25 -4.82 32.40
C ASN A 252 -6.72 -5.83 31.33
N GLY A 253 -6.33 -5.65 30.07
CA GLY A 253 -6.65 -6.56 28.97
C GLY A 253 -8.09 -6.44 28.46
N GLN A 254 -8.82 -5.38 28.82
CA GLN A 254 -10.17 -5.14 28.30
C GLN A 254 -10.16 -4.83 26.80
N GLU A 255 -11.28 -5.10 26.13
CA GLU A 255 -11.43 -4.75 24.72
C GLU A 255 -11.53 -3.23 24.54
N THR A 256 -10.67 -2.69 23.70
CA THR A 256 -10.67 -1.28 23.25
C THR A 256 -11.26 -1.12 21.86
N ILE A 257 -11.28 -2.18 21.04
CA ILE A 257 -11.84 -2.17 19.68
C ILE A 257 -12.90 -3.26 19.53
N VAL A 258 -14.13 -2.86 19.20
CA VAL A 258 -15.26 -3.77 18.99
C VAL A 258 -15.80 -3.65 17.56
N PRO A 259 -15.59 -4.64 16.68
CA PRO A 259 -16.20 -4.68 15.36
C PRO A 259 -17.73 -4.67 15.42
N LEU A 260 -18.37 -3.78 14.66
CA LEU A 260 -19.82 -3.59 14.69
C LEU A 260 -20.59 -4.81 14.17
N GLY A 261 -20.00 -5.57 13.24
CA GLY A 261 -20.56 -6.81 12.70
C GLY A 261 -20.02 -8.08 13.36
N GLY A 262 -19.24 -7.97 14.43
CA GLY A 262 -18.67 -9.13 15.15
C GLY A 262 -17.52 -9.85 14.43
N GLN A 263 -16.92 -9.25 13.41
CA GLN A 263 -15.79 -9.81 12.68
C GLN A 263 -14.56 -10.02 13.61
N ALA A 264 -13.69 -10.95 13.24
CA ALA A 264 -12.38 -11.11 13.88
C ALA A 264 -11.41 -10.03 13.39
N ILE A 265 -10.55 -9.53 14.29
CA ILE A 265 -9.53 -8.51 14.02
C ILE A 265 -8.21 -8.85 14.73
N GLY A 266 -7.10 -8.24 14.29
CA GLY A 266 -5.80 -8.37 14.95
C GLY A 266 -5.00 -9.62 14.57
N GLN A 267 -5.32 -10.24 13.44
CA GLN A 267 -4.58 -11.42 12.97
C GLN A 267 -3.11 -11.07 12.67
N ARG A 268 -2.22 -12.06 12.85
CA ARG A 268 -0.77 -11.95 12.60
C ARG A 268 -0.23 -13.16 11.81
N ASN A 269 -1.09 -13.74 10.97
CA ASN A 269 -0.78 -14.90 10.14
C ASN A 269 -0.15 -14.53 8.79
N GLY A 270 -0.32 -13.29 8.33
CA GLY A 270 0.24 -12.80 7.06
C GLY A 270 -0.65 -11.72 6.42
N LEU A 271 -0.20 -11.19 5.29
CA LEU A 271 -0.95 -10.22 4.48
C LEU A 271 -2.34 -10.74 4.07
N SER A 272 -3.34 -9.90 4.28
CA SER A 272 -4.71 -10.08 3.78
C SER A 272 -4.83 -9.69 2.30
N ALA A 273 -6.01 -9.94 1.72
CA ALA A 273 -6.32 -9.46 0.37
C ALA A 273 -6.36 -7.92 0.29
N GLY A 274 -6.84 -7.24 1.34
CA GLY A 274 -6.84 -5.78 1.43
C GLY A 274 -5.43 -5.22 1.51
N ASP A 275 -4.55 -5.81 2.32
CA ASP A 275 -3.14 -5.39 2.41
C ASP A 275 -2.44 -5.47 1.04
N ILE A 276 -2.63 -6.59 0.33
CA ILE A 276 -2.06 -6.77 -1.01
C ILE A 276 -2.65 -5.72 -1.98
N ALA A 277 -3.95 -5.48 -1.95
CA ALA A 277 -4.60 -4.48 -2.80
C ALA A 277 -4.11 -3.06 -2.52
N ALA A 278 -3.93 -2.70 -1.24
CA ALA A 278 -3.36 -1.42 -0.82
C ALA A 278 -1.94 -1.22 -1.37
N VAL A 279 -1.09 -2.25 -1.25
CA VAL A 279 0.28 -2.22 -1.81
C VAL A 279 0.26 -2.03 -3.33
N ARG A 280 -0.63 -2.71 -4.05
CA ARG A 280 -0.78 -2.52 -5.52
C ARG A 280 -1.18 -1.11 -5.89
N ALA A 281 -2.08 -0.50 -5.11
CA ALA A 281 -2.54 0.85 -5.35
C ALA A 281 -1.45 1.90 -5.11
N ILE A 282 -0.61 1.72 -4.08
CA ILE A 282 0.48 2.65 -3.76
C ILE A 282 1.79 2.40 -4.54
N TYR A 283 1.90 1.26 -5.23
CA TYR A 283 2.98 0.91 -6.17
C TYR A 283 2.45 0.56 -7.58
N PRO A 284 1.70 1.48 -8.24
CA PRO A 284 1.02 1.17 -9.51
C PRO A 284 2.00 0.88 -10.65
N SER A 285 3.24 1.36 -10.58
CA SER A 285 4.29 1.10 -11.57
C SER A 285 4.82 -0.34 -11.56
N LEU A 286 4.61 -1.08 -10.47
CA LEU A 286 5.02 -2.48 -10.36
C LEU A 286 3.97 -3.42 -10.93
N GLU A 287 2.72 -2.98 -10.91
CA GLU A 287 1.65 -3.71 -11.55
C GLU A 287 2.02 -3.80 -13.04
N PRO A 288 2.07 -5.01 -13.63
CA PRO A 288 2.11 -5.13 -15.07
C PRO A 288 0.93 -4.29 -15.51
N THR A 289 1.20 -3.36 -16.41
CA THR A 289 0.16 -2.88 -17.27
C THR A 289 -0.35 -4.13 -17.99
N VAL A 290 -1.35 -4.78 -17.39
CA VAL A 290 -2.44 -5.39 -18.14
C VAL A 290 -3.16 -4.20 -18.76
N GLY A 291 -2.43 -3.47 -19.60
CA GLY A 291 -3.03 -2.58 -20.56
C GLY A 291 -3.92 -3.52 -21.33
N TRP A 292 -5.20 -3.18 -21.39
CA TRP A 292 -6.07 -3.71 -22.41
C TRP A 292 -5.49 -3.15 -23.72
N ARG A 293 -4.46 -3.84 -24.23
CA ARG A 293 -3.69 -3.48 -25.40
C ARG A 293 -3.39 -4.74 -26.18
N GLY A 294 -3.42 -4.62 -27.50
CA GLY A 294 -3.21 -5.76 -28.39
C GLY A 294 -3.72 -5.50 -29.79
N THR A 295 -3.69 -6.53 -30.63
CA THR A 295 -4.21 -6.48 -32.00
C THR A 295 -5.66 -6.94 -32.02
N GLN A 296 -6.58 -6.06 -32.41
CA GLN A 296 -8.00 -6.38 -32.54
C GLN A 296 -8.33 -6.99 -33.90
N PHE A 297 -7.70 -6.49 -34.96
CA PHE A 297 -7.92 -6.97 -36.32
C PHE A 297 -6.59 -7.16 -37.06
N VAL A 298 -6.55 -8.20 -37.87
CA VAL A 298 -5.56 -8.39 -38.93
C VAL A 298 -6.32 -8.46 -40.23
N GLY A 299 -5.89 -7.74 -41.25
CA GLY A 299 -6.60 -7.71 -42.52
C GLY A 299 -5.72 -7.25 -43.67
N THR A 300 -6.27 -7.31 -44.88
CA THR A 300 -5.63 -6.82 -46.10
C THR A 300 -6.59 -5.87 -46.81
N VAL A 301 -6.11 -4.67 -47.15
CA VAL A 301 -6.86 -3.68 -47.93
C VAL A 301 -6.28 -3.64 -49.34
N PRO A 302 -7.08 -3.90 -50.40
CA PRO A 302 -6.62 -3.78 -51.78
C PRO A 302 -6.07 -2.38 -52.12
N ALA A 303 -5.26 -2.30 -53.17
CA ALA A 303 -4.72 -1.03 -53.67
C ALA A 303 -5.83 0.02 -53.90
N GLY A 304 -5.63 1.24 -53.40
CA GLY A 304 -6.57 2.36 -53.54
C GLY A 304 -7.94 2.18 -52.84
N ALA A 305 -8.17 1.09 -52.12
CA ALA A 305 -9.46 0.80 -51.49
C ALA A 305 -9.54 1.32 -50.05
N THR A 306 -10.77 1.48 -49.56
CA THR A 306 -11.07 1.75 -48.15
C THR A 306 -12.03 0.72 -47.61
N TRP A 307 -11.60 -0.05 -46.62
CA TRP A 307 -12.42 -1.05 -45.95
C TRP A 307 -12.66 -0.65 -44.50
N THR A 308 -13.79 -1.07 -43.92
CA THR A 308 -14.16 -0.71 -42.54
C THR A 308 -14.44 -1.96 -41.71
N TRP A 309 -13.79 -2.03 -40.56
CA TRP A 309 -14.05 -3.02 -39.51
C TRP A 309 -14.81 -2.37 -38.37
N PHE A 310 -15.53 -3.15 -37.59
CA PHE A 310 -16.21 -2.63 -36.41
C PHE A 310 -16.08 -3.56 -35.21
N THR A 311 -16.06 -2.97 -34.02
CA THR A 311 -16.19 -3.68 -32.74
C THR A 311 -17.56 -3.46 -32.14
N HIS A 312 -17.92 -4.24 -31.13
CA HIS A 312 -19.13 -4.02 -30.36
C HIS A 312 -18.88 -4.14 -28.86
N SER A 313 -19.78 -3.53 -28.06
CA SER A 313 -19.84 -3.73 -26.61
C SER A 313 -18.58 -3.32 -25.84
N TRP A 314 -17.89 -2.28 -26.32
CA TRP A 314 -16.78 -1.68 -25.58
C TRP A 314 -17.32 -0.77 -24.48
N PRO A 315 -16.76 -0.75 -23.27
CA PRO A 315 -17.26 0.14 -22.22
C PRO A 315 -17.10 1.62 -22.59
N SER A 316 -18.17 2.39 -22.50
CA SER A 316 -18.19 3.80 -22.94
C SER A 316 -17.41 4.76 -22.03
N HIS A 317 -16.97 4.29 -20.86
CA HIS A 317 -16.17 5.07 -19.91
C HIS A 317 -14.66 4.86 -20.08
N TRP A 318 -14.24 4.04 -21.06
CA TRP A 318 -12.83 3.80 -21.36
C TRP A 318 -12.26 4.88 -22.28
N PHE A 319 -11.04 5.31 -21.98
CA PHE A 319 -10.21 6.09 -22.90
C PHE A 319 -9.43 5.10 -23.78
N VAL A 320 -9.83 4.94 -25.04
CA VAL A 320 -9.23 3.95 -25.97
C VAL A 320 -8.52 4.66 -27.10
N GLN A 321 -7.27 4.31 -27.35
CA GLN A 321 -6.49 4.72 -28.51
C GLN A 321 -6.38 3.57 -29.51
N TRP A 322 -6.52 3.87 -30.79
CA TRP A 322 -6.37 2.93 -31.90
C TRP A 322 -5.22 3.36 -32.81
N VAL A 323 -4.45 2.38 -33.29
CA VAL A 323 -3.39 2.59 -34.29
C VAL A 323 -3.43 1.46 -35.32
N THR A 324 -2.94 1.73 -36.53
CA THR A 324 -2.75 0.70 -37.57
C THR A 324 -1.30 0.61 -37.99
N VAL A 325 -0.82 -0.61 -38.17
CA VAL A 325 0.56 -0.88 -38.60
C VAL A 325 0.53 -1.73 -39.87
N PRO A 326 1.04 -1.23 -41.01
CA PRO A 326 1.30 -2.06 -42.18
C PRO A 326 2.29 -3.18 -41.82
N THR A 327 1.97 -4.40 -42.20
CA THR A 327 2.84 -5.58 -42.00
C THR A 327 3.35 -6.17 -43.30
N SER A 328 2.69 -5.88 -44.43
CA SER A 328 3.16 -6.23 -45.77
C SER A 328 2.46 -5.38 -46.83
N PRO A 329 3.14 -4.98 -47.94
CA PRO A 329 4.56 -5.17 -48.19
C PRO A 329 5.42 -4.24 -47.31
N VAL A 330 6.65 -4.68 -47.03
CA VAL A 330 7.66 -3.85 -46.37
C VAL A 330 8.32 -3.00 -47.45
N VAL A 331 7.97 -1.71 -47.48
CA VAL A 331 8.49 -0.73 -48.44
C VAL A 331 8.86 0.54 -47.69
N ASP A 332 9.92 1.20 -48.14
CA ASP A 332 10.35 2.51 -47.64
C ASP A 332 9.83 3.61 -48.60
N GLY A 333 9.12 4.60 -48.09
CA GLY A 333 8.45 5.62 -48.90
C GLY A 333 7.26 6.30 -48.23
N ASP A 334 6.37 6.87 -49.05
CA ASP A 334 5.16 7.57 -48.60
C ASP A 334 4.19 6.66 -47.81
N ARG A 335 3.22 7.28 -47.11
CA ARG A 335 2.23 6.58 -46.29
C ARG A 335 1.52 5.46 -47.07
N GLN A 336 1.50 4.25 -46.50
CA GLN A 336 0.80 3.11 -47.10
C GLN A 336 -0.71 3.14 -46.81
N ILE A 337 -1.08 3.40 -45.56
CA ILE A 337 -2.47 3.39 -45.10
C ILE A 337 -2.79 4.58 -44.20
N GLU A 338 -4.08 4.88 -44.07
CA GLU A 338 -4.60 5.89 -43.16
C GLU A 338 -5.78 5.32 -42.37
N LEU A 339 -5.79 5.52 -41.05
CA LEU A 339 -6.85 5.10 -40.15
C LEU A 339 -7.79 6.27 -39.84
N THR A 340 -9.09 6.06 -40.03
CA THR A 340 -10.14 6.90 -39.47
C THR A 340 -10.98 6.10 -38.47
N VAL A 341 -11.06 6.59 -37.24
CA VAL A 341 -11.89 5.99 -36.18
C VAL A 341 -13.16 6.79 -36.02
N ARG A 342 -14.31 6.11 -36.10
CA ARG A 342 -15.63 6.68 -35.79
C ARG A 342 -16.27 5.87 -34.68
N THR A 343 -17.17 6.48 -33.92
CA THR A 343 -17.85 5.81 -32.82
C THR A 343 -19.35 5.95 -32.92
N THR A 344 -20.07 4.99 -32.33
CA THR A 344 -21.51 5.08 -32.09
C THR A 344 -21.78 4.62 -30.66
N ARG A 345 -22.52 5.41 -29.88
CA ARG A 345 -23.00 4.96 -28.57
C ARG A 345 -23.99 3.83 -28.81
N GLN A 346 -23.62 2.61 -28.42
CA GLN A 346 -24.43 1.40 -28.61
C GLN A 346 -25.52 1.29 -27.54
N ALA A 347 -25.18 1.62 -26.29
CA ALA A 347 -26.07 1.59 -25.14
C ALA A 347 -25.57 2.59 -24.08
N GLU A 348 -26.30 2.71 -22.97
CA GLU A 348 -25.92 3.56 -21.84
C GLU A 348 -24.47 3.32 -21.40
N ARG A 349 -23.95 2.09 -21.43
CA ARG A 349 -22.58 1.78 -20.98
C ARG A 349 -21.65 1.28 -22.08
N LEU A 350 -22.10 1.29 -23.35
CA LEU A 350 -21.39 0.61 -24.43
C LEU A 350 -21.22 1.50 -25.68
N VAL A 351 -20.07 1.39 -26.34
CA VAL A 351 -19.72 2.06 -27.60
C VAL A 351 -19.28 1.03 -28.65
N LYS A 352 -19.55 1.33 -29.92
CA LYS A 352 -18.98 0.65 -31.10
C LYS A 352 -17.90 1.54 -31.69
N TYR A 353 -16.77 0.96 -32.05
CA TYR A 353 -15.75 1.62 -32.87
C TYR A 353 -15.85 1.11 -34.30
N PHE A 354 -15.75 2.01 -35.27
CA PHE A 354 -15.63 1.72 -36.70
C PHE A 354 -14.25 2.21 -37.14
N LEU A 355 -13.42 1.28 -37.62
CA LEU A 355 -12.07 1.54 -38.08
C LEU A 355 -12.07 1.45 -39.61
N SER A 356 -12.10 2.61 -40.27
CA SER A 356 -11.95 2.70 -41.72
C SER A 356 -10.47 2.86 -42.06
N ILE A 357 -9.96 1.97 -42.90
CA ILE A 357 -8.55 1.96 -43.30
C ILE A 357 -8.50 2.15 -44.81
N GLN A 358 -7.90 3.26 -45.23
CA GLN A 358 -7.68 3.58 -46.63
C GLN A 358 -6.27 3.18 -47.03
N ASN A 359 -6.13 2.42 -48.10
CA ASN A 359 -4.85 2.13 -48.73
C ASN A 359 -4.57 3.18 -49.81
N HIS A 360 -3.46 3.91 -49.66
CA HIS A 360 -3.02 4.95 -50.60
C HIS A 360 -2.03 4.42 -51.66
N GLY A 361 -1.57 3.18 -51.52
CA GLY A 361 -0.57 2.58 -52.38
C GLY A 361 -1.14 1.82 -53.59
N PRO A 362 -0.28 1.51 -54.56
CA PRO A 362 -0.63 0.76 -55.78
C PRO A 362 -0.75 -0.75 -55.58
N SER A 363 -0.43 -1.26 -54.38
CA SER A 363 -0.46 -2.68 -54.02
C SER A 363 -1.34 -2.91 -52.81
N SER A 364 -1.88 -4.12 -52.65
CA SER A 364 -2.59 -4.51 -51.43
C SER A 364 -1.70 -4.40 -50.20
N VAL A 365 -2.24 -3.91 -49.08
CA VAL A 365 -1.52 -3.77 -47.80
C VAL A 365 -2.18 -4.64 -46.75
N THR A 366 -1.41 -5.56 -46.16
CA THR A 366 -1.77 -6.27 -44.93
C THR A 366 -1.40 -5.40 -43.74
N PHE A 367 -2.27 -5.37 -42.73
CA PHE A 367 -2.12 -4.52 -41.56
C PHE A 367 -2.58 -5.22 -40.27
N GLU A 368 -2.17 -4.64 -39.15
CA GLU A 368 -2.74 -4.90 -37.82
C GLU A 368 -3.40 -3.62 -37.29
N ALA A 369 -4.66 -3.71 -36.85
CA ALA A 369 -5.30 -2.67 -36.06
C ALA A 369 -5.11 -3.00 -34.57
N ARG A 370 -4.31 -2.17 -33.90
CA ARG A 370 -3.95 -2.33 -32.50
C ARG A 370 -4.68 -1.30 -31.64
N TYR A 371 -4.86 -1.63 -30.37
CA TYR A 371 -5.48 -0.74 -29.39
C TYR A 371 -4.67 -0.68 -28.10
N GLU A 372 -4.91 0.38 -27.33
CA GLU A 372 -4.54 0.50 -25.92
C GLU A 372 -5.63 1.28 -25.17
N VAL A 373 -6.01 0.78 -23.99
CA VAL A 373 -6.87 1.50 -23.05
C VAL A 373 -5.98 2.33 -22.13
N LEU A 374 -6.05 3.64 -22.29
CA LEU A 374 -5.25 4.64 -21.57
C LEU A 374 -5.77 4.89 -20.14
N GLY A 375 -6.99 4.44 -19.84
CA GLY A 375 -7.63 4.59 -18.53
C GLY A 375 -9.15 4.57 -18.65
N TRP A 376 -9.85 4.93 -17.56
CA TRP A 376 -11.30 5.04 -17.55
C TRP A 376 -11.80 6.08 -16.54
N ALA A 377 -12.97 6.67 -16.81
CA ALA A 377 -13.64 7.57 -15.87
C ALA A 377 -14.41 6.77 -14.80
N ARG A 378 -14.25 7.11 -13.51
CA ARG A 378 -14.89 6.40 -12.38
C ARG A 378 -16.33 6.81 -12.10
N SER A 379 -16.86 7.85 -12.75
CA SER A 379 -18.23 8.33 -12.56
C SER A 379 -18.93 8.58 -13.90
N PHE A 380 -20.13 8.02 -14.03
CA PHE A 380 -21.15 8.52 -14.94
C PHE A 380 -21.95 9.53 -14.11
N ILE A 381 -21.96 10.80 -14.50
CA ILE A 381 -22.88 11.79 -13.93
C ILE A 381 -24.31 11.38 -14.28
#